data_AF-A0A7G9SLP1-F1
#
_entry.id   AF-A0A7G9SLP1-F1
#
_cell.length_a   1.000
_cell.length_b   1.000
_cell.length_c   1.000
_cell.angle_alpha   90.00
_cell.angle_beta   90.00
_cell.angle_gamma   90.00
#
_symmetry.space_group_name_H-M   'P 1'
#
loop_
_entity.id
_entity.type
_entity.pdbx_description
1 polymer ?
#
loop_
_entity_poly.entity_id
_entity_poly.type
_entity_poly.pdbx_seq_one_letter_code
_entity_poly.pdbx_strand_id
1 'polypeptide(L)' 'MRRLKPGTRLLRAWQGKTYTVTVADPGFVYEGKTYGSLSVIAREITGTPWSGPVFFGLKKVASAKAAT' A
#
# COMPACT_ATOMS: atom_id res chain seq x y z
N MET A 1 0.80 6.20 15.13
CA MET A 1 0.72 5.91 13.68
C MET A 1 1.38 7.06 12.95
N ARG A 2 2.34 6.79 12.05
CA ARG A 2 2.93 7.83 11.20
C ARG A 2 1.83 8.32 10.26
N ARG A 3 1.34 9.55 10.45
CA ARG A 3 0.39 10.16 9.50
C ARG A 3 1.14 10.42 8.20
N LEU A 4 0.63 9.86 7.12
CA LEU A 4 1.15 10.14 5.79
C LEU A 4 0.62 11.51 5.36
N LYS A 5 1.49 12.33 4.77
CA LYS A 5 1.08 13.63 4.23
C LYS A 5 0.38 13.41 2.89
N PRO A 6 -0.71 14.11 2.58
CA PRO A 6 -1.27 14.13 1.23
C PRO A 6 -0.18 14.45 0.19
N GLY A 7 -0.24 13.81 -0.96
CA GLY A 7 0.79 13.85 -2.00
C GLY A 7 1.95 12.84 -1.79
N THR A 8 2.04 12.16 -0.65
CA THR A 8 3.02 11.07 -0.48
C THR A 8 2.72 9.95 -1.46
N ARG A 9 3.72 9.46 -2.19
CA ARG A 9 3.59 8.29 -3.06
C ARG A 9 4.13 7.05 -2.37
N LEU A 10 3.30 6.01 -2.29
CA LEU A 10 3.64 4.68 -1.82
C LEU A 10 3.87 3.79 -3.04
N LEU A 11 5.05 3.20 -3.11
CA LEU A 11 5.44 2.28 -4.17
C LEU A 11 5.44 0.85 -3.62
N ARG A 12 4.90 -0.08 -4.40
CA ARG A 12 4.90 -1.49 -4.05
C ARG A 12 5.16 -2.37 -5.26
N ALA A 13 6.25 -3.13 -5.23
CA ALA A 13 6.48 -4.21 -6.18
C ALA A 13 5.69 -5.46 -5.79
N TRP A 14 4.92 -6.01 -6.72
CA TRP A 14 4.15 -7.24 -6.54
C TRP A 14 3.95 -7.95 -7.89
N GLN A 15 4.22 -9.24 -7.94
CA GLN A 15 4.11 -10.07 -9.16
C GLN A 15 4.74 -9.42 -10.41
N GLY A 16 5.93 -8.83 -10.27
CA GLY A 16 6.64 -8.20 -11.39
C GLY A 16 6.11 -6.82 -11.83
N LYS A 17 5.01 -6.31 -11.24
CA LYS A 17 4.50 -4.95 -11.47
C LYS A 17 4.78 -4.06 -10.26
N THR A 18 5.10 -2.79 -10.52
CA THR A 18 5.18 -1.75 -9.48
C THR A 18 3.87 -0.97 -9.45
N TYR A 19 3.24 -0.96 -8.29
CA TYR A 19 2.00 -0.26 -8.00
C TYR A 19 2.31 1.04 -7.27
N THR A 20 1.74 2.13 -7.75
CA THR A 20 1.89 3.46 -7.15
C THR A 20 0.57 3.92 -6.56
N VAL A 21 0.57 4.23 -5.26
CA VAL A 21 -0.57 4.78 -4.54
C VAL A 21 -0.22 6.16 -4.03
N THR A 22 -1.05 7.16 -4.29
CA THR A 22 -0.85 8.51 -3.77
C THR A 22 -1.76 8.72 -2.57
N VAL A 23 -1.22 9.27 -1.48
CA VAL A 23 -2.00 9.63 -0.30
C VAL A 23 -2.82 10.87 -0.63
N ALA A 24 -4.12 10.83 -0.39
CA ALA A 24 -5.05 11.94 -0.57
C ALA A 24 -5.60 12.40 0.78
N ASP A 25 -6.28 13.55 0.78
CA ASP A 25 -7.08 13.99 1.92
C ASP A 25 -8.53 14.18 1.48
N PRO A 26 -9.47 13.30 1.86
CA PRO A 26 -9.26 12.04 2.58
C PRO A 26 -8.80 10.88 1.67
N GLY A 27 -8.10 9.90 2.26
CA GLY A 27 -7.91 8.57 1.66
C GLY A 27 -6.66 8.41 0.77
N PHE A 28 -6.83 7.71 -0.36
CA PHE A 28 -5.74 7.31 -1.25
C PHE A 28 -6.21 7.25 -2.70
N VAL A 29 -5.32 7.52 -3.66
CA VAL A 29 -5.57 7.42 -5.10
C VAL A 29 -4.69 6.32 -5.70
N TYR A 30 -5.33 5.40 -6.43
CA TYR A 30 -4.68 4.31 -7.15
C TYR A 30 -5.33 4.15 -8.53
N GLU A 31 -4.51 4.10 -9.59
CA GLU A 31 -4.97 4.01 -10.99
C GLU A 31 -6.10 5.01 -11.34
N GLY A 32 -5.99 6.25 -10.82
CA GLY A 32 -6.96 7.32 -11.05
C GLY A 32 -8.24 7.24 -10.21
N LYS A 33 -8.40 6.22 -9.37
CA LYS A 33 -9.57 6.03 -8.49
C LYS A 33 -9.24 6.35 -7.03
N THR A 34 -10.19 6.93 -6.32
CA THR A 34 -10.07 7.23 -4.88
C THR A 34 -10.57 6.06 -4.03
N TYR A 35 -9.82 5.73 -2.98
CA TYR A 35 -10.09 4.64 -2.05
C TYR A 35 -10.03 5.14 -0.60
N GLY A 36 -10.91 4.60 0.24
CA GLY A 36 -10.96 4.95 1.66
C GLY A 36 -9.86 4.33 2.52
N SER A 37 -9.16 3.30 2.03
CA SER A 37 -8.05 2.68 2.78
C SER A 37 -7.07 1.91 1.90
N LEU A 38 -5.84 1.75 2.40
CA LEU A 38 -4.83 0.91 1.77
C LEU A 38 -5.20 -0.57 1.73
N SER A 39 -6.05 -1.06 2.63
CA SER A 39 -6.46 -2.47 2.63
C SER A 39 -7.37 -2.79 1.45
N VAL A 40 -8.23 -1.83 1.04
CA VAL A 40 -9.04 -1.98 -0.18
C VAL A 40 -8.15 -2.01 -1.41
N ILE A 41 -7.16 -1.11 -1.50
CA ILE A 41 -6.19 -1.11 -2.61
C ILE A 41 -5.35 -2.38 -2.61
N ALA A 42 -4.89 -2.86 -1.45
CA ALA A 42 -4.13 -4.09 -1.37
C ALA A 42 -4.96 -5.29 -1.87
N ARG A 43 -6.25 -5.37 -1.50
CA ARG A 43 -7.16 -6.40 -2.01
C ARG A 43 -7.40 -6.28 -3.52
N GLU A 44 -7.52 -5.07 -4.04
CA GLU A 44 -7.64 -4.81 -5.49
C GLU A 44 -6.41 -5.33 -6.24
N ILE A 45 -5.20 -5.13 -5.68
CA ILE A 45 -3.93 -5.56 -6.29
C ILE A 45 -3.73 -7.08 -6.19
N THR A 46 -4.01 -7.67 -5.03
CA THR A 46 -3.65 -9.07 -4.75
C THR A 46 -4.79 -10.05 -4.97
N GLY A 47 -6.03 -9.58 -5.14
CA GLY A 47 -7.24 -10.41 -5.18
C GLY A 47 -7.60 -11.05 -3.84
N THR A 48 -6.79 -10.88 -2.80
CA THR A 48 -6.94 -11.53 -1.49
C THR A 48 -6.88 -10.50 -0.35
N PRO A 49 -7.55 -10.74 0.79
CA PRO A 49 -7.54 -9.80 1.90
C PRO A 49 -6.12 -9.67 2.49
N TRP A 50 -5.51 -8.50 2.31
CA TRP A 50 -4.24 -8.12 2.92
C TRP A 50 -4.38 -6.87 3.78
N SER A 51 -3.63 -6.81 4.88
CA SER A 51 -3.46 -5.58 5.65
C SER A 51 -2.70 -4.56 4.80
N GLY A 52 -3.38 -3.51 4.36
CA GLY A 52 -2.79 -2.46 3.52
C GLY A 52 -1.48 -1.89 4.09
N PRO A 53 -1.43 -1.47 5.36
CA PRO A 53 -0.19 -0.97 5.95
C PRO A 53 0.97 -1.97 5.92
N VAL A 54 0.71 -3.28 6.02
CA VAL A 54 1.75 -4.31 5.93
C VAL A 54 2.18 -4.50 4.48
N PHE A 55 1.22 -4.60 3.55
CA PHE A 55 1.47 -4.74 2.12
C PHE A 55 2.34 -3.59 1.58
N PHE A 56 2.06 -2.35 2.01
CA PHE A 56 2.83 -1.16 1.64
C PHE A 56 4.03 -0.86 2.57
N GLY A 57 4.42 -1.80 3.45
CA GLY A 57 5.62 -1.65 4.29
C GLY A 57 5.56 -0.52 5.34
N LEU A 58 4.37 -0.01 5.65
CA LEU A 58 4.13 1.05 6.63
C LEU A 58 4.10 0.53 8.08
N LYS A 59 3.93 -0.77 8.27
CA LYS A 59 4.13 -1.46 9.54
C LYS A 59 5.27 -2.47 9.39
N LYS A 60 6.20 -2.49 10.34
CA LYS A 60 7.11 -3.62 10.51
C LYS A 60 6.27 -4.85 10.84
N VAL A 61 6.14 -5.77 9.89
CA VAL A 61 5.98 -7.18 10.26
C VAL A 61 7.33 -7.62 10.80
N ALA A 62 7.36 -8.34 11.94
CA ALA A 62 8.59 -8.93 12.44
C ALA A 62 9.25 -9.70 11.28
N SER A 63 10.41 -9.23 10.85
CA SER A 63 11.07 -9.64 9.62
C SER A 63 11.45 -11.12 9.68
N ALA A 64 10.85 -11.95 8.82
CA ALA A 64 11.52 -13.14 8.34
C ALA A 64 12.62 -12.72 7.37
N LYS A 65 13.83 -13.21 7.65
CA LYS A 65 15.12 -12.93 7.02
C LYS A 65 15.05 -12.84 5.49
N ALA A 66 15.58 -11.76 4.92
CA ALA A 66 15.88 -11.68 3.49
C ALA A 66 16.89 -12.79 3.15
N ALA A 67 16.53 -13.65 2.21
CA ALA A 67 17.35 -14.74 1.72
C ALA A 67 18.48 -14.20 0.83
N THR A 68 19.68 -14.73 1.14
CA THR A 68 20.89 -15.02 0.34
C THR A 68 21.25 -14.13 -0.84
#